data_AF-A0A444XH17-F1
#
_entry.id   AF-A0A444XH17-F1
#
_cell.length_a   1.000
_cell.length_b   1.000
_cell.length_c   1.000
_cell.angle_alpha   90.00
_cell.angle_beta   90.00
_cell.angle_gamma   90.00
#
_symmetry.space_group_name_H-M   'P 1'
#
loop_
_entity.id
_entity.type
_entity.pdbx_description
1 polymer ?
#
loop_
_entity_poly.entity_id
_entity_poly.type
_entity_poly.pdbx_seq_one_letter_code
_entity_poly.pdbx_strand_id
1 'polypeptide(L)'
;MAFANEIMASSSRVLLRNSLKQNQSPFLVSPVLVRLRKAVKFPVAALSEDLLRDPSSSSSSSSSSSSSSTSSSSTTSVPVPVSVVPSEKPVKFRVRAVVTVRNKIKEGFKETLVKHFDALTDNIGQNIVLELISTEIDPKTKAAKKSNEAVLKDWSKKINVKAERVNYTAEYMVDSNFGEPGAITVSNKHQQEFFLECITIEGFATGPVHFPCNSWVQARKDHPGKRIFFSNKPYLPGDTPAGLRFLREKELRNLRGDGKGVRNLSDRIYDFDTYNDLGNPDRAPEFARPTIGGSEQYPYPRRCRTGRLPSDTDMFAESRLEKPNPMYVPRDERFEESKQNTFSVKRLKAVLHNLIPGLKASISADNQDFNDFSDVDGLYSKGLLIQLGLQDDVLKKLPLPNVVSKIQESSQGLLKYDTPKIISKDKFAWLRDDEFARQAIAGVNPIGIERLQVFPPVSKLDPQIYGPQESALKEEHILNQLNGMTVQQVVTPAIDATTNWMWQLAKAHVCANDAGVHQLYNHW
;
A
#
# COMPACT_ATOMS: atom_id res chain seq x y z
N MET A 1 -22.82 -24.85 0.43
CA MET A 1 -23.13 -23.57 1.11
C MET A 1 -23.74 -23.76 2.51
N ALA A 2 -24.65 -24.72 2.72
CA ALA A 2 -25.22 -25.00 4.05
C ALA A 2 -24.16 -25.42 5.11
N PHE A 3 -23.19 -26.26 4.73
CA PHE A 3 -22.17 -26.79 5.65
C PHE A 3 -21.15 -25.73 6.14
N ALA A 4 -20.86 -24.70 5.34
CA ALA A 4 -19.95 -23.60 5.73
C ALA A 4 -20.62 -22.62 6.71
N ASN A 5 -21.94 -22.40 6.54
CA ASN A 5 -22.74 -21.66 7.51
C ASN A 5 -22.90 -22.45 8.82
N GLU A 6 -22.95 -23.79 8.76
CA GLU A 6 -23.06 -24.66 9.94
C GLU A 6 -21.78 -24.68 10.79
N ILE A 7 -20.60 -24.64 10.16
CA ILE A 7 -19.30 -24.53 10.87
C ILE A 7 -19.11 -23.13 11.49
N MET A 8 -19.51 -22.07 10.78
CA MET A 8 -19.46 -20.70 11.31
C MET A 8 -20.52 -20.47 12.41
N ALA A 9 -21.70 -21.08 12.30
CA ALA A 9 -22.75 -21.03 13.32
C ALA A 9 -22.42 -21.91 14.54
N SER A 10 -21.73 -23.04 14.35
CA SER A 10 -21.21 -23.90 15.41
C SER A 10 -20.14 -23.18 16.24
N SER A 11 -19.17 -22.53 15.59
CA SER A 11 -18.15 -21.73 16.28
C SER A 11 -18.76 -20.56 17.07
N SER A 12 -19.84 -19.96 16.55
CA SER A 12 -20.59 -18.91 17.25
C SER A 12 -21.41 -19.47 18.42
N ARG A 13 -22.02 -20.66 18.30
CA ARG A 13 -22.77 -21.33 19.38
C ARG A 13 -21.88 -21.84 20.51
N VAL A 14 -20.63 -22.22 20.22
CA VAL A 14 -19.64 -22.62 21.23
C VAL A 14 -19.13 -21.40 22.02
N LEU A 15 -18.99 -20.23 21.38
CA LEU A 15 -18.69 -18.98 22.08
C LEU A 15 -19.88 -18.44 22.90
N LEU A 16 -21.12 -18.74 22.51
CA LEU A 16 -22.34 -18.30 23.21
C LEU A 16 -22.78 -19.21 24.38
N ARG A 17 -22.26 -20.43 24.51
CA ARG A 17 -22.61 -21.33 25.63
C ARG A 17 -21.86 -21.04 26.93
N ASN A 18 -20.80 -20.24 26.88
CA ASN A 18 -19.97 -19.91 28.05
C ASN A 18 -20.11 -18.44 28.47
N SER A 19 -21.35 -17.94 28.56
CA SER A 19 -21.64 -16.75 29.36
C SER A 19 -22.71 -17.06 30.39
N LEU A 20 -22.43 -16.65 31.64
CA LEU A 20 -23.26 -16.68 32.85
C LEU A 20 -23.27 -17.97 33.68
N LYS A 21 -22.10 -18.32 34.22
CA LYS A 21 -21.97 -18.44 35.68
C LYS A 21 -20.96 -17.41 36.17
N GLN A 22 -21.48 -16.22 36.46
CA GLN A 22 -20.76 -15.16 37.18
C GLN A 22 -20.51 -15.65 38.62
N ASN A 23 -19.32 -16.19 38.88
CA ASN A 23 -18.73 -16.03 40.19
C ASN A 23 -17.94 -14.72 40.15
N GLN A 24 -18.39 -13.76 40.95
CA GLN A 24 -17.80 -12.44 41.09
C GLN A 24 -16.33 -12.56 41.51
N SER A 25 -15.43 -12.11 40.64
CA SER A 25 -14.06 -11.74 40.98
C SER A 25 -13.90 -10.23 40.73
N PRO A 26 -13.20 -9.48 41.61
CA PRO A 26 -13.35 -8.02 41.73
C PRO A 26 -12.45 -7.22 40.78
N PHE A 27 -12.22 -7.68 39.55
CA PHE A 27 -11.40 -6.96 38.57
C PHE A 27 -12.07 -6.98 37.19
N LEU A 28 -13.11 -6.17 37.03
CA LEU A 28 -13.62 -5.76 35.72
C LEU A 28 -13.65 -4.24 35.66
N VAL A 29 -12.68 -3.66 34.94
CA VAL A 29 -12.72 -2.26 34.54
C VAL A 29 -13.46 -2.20 33.21
N SER A 30 -14.63 -1.54 33.19
CA SER A 30 -15.31 -1.15 31.95
C SER A 30 -14.47 -0.12 31.19
N PRO A 31 -14.40 -0.15 29.86
CA PRO A 31 -13.68 0.87 29.12
C PRO A 31 -14.45 2.19 29.20
N VAL A 32 -13.93 3.16 29.96
CA VAL A 32 -14.36 4.56 29.95
C VAL A 32 -13.33 5.38 29.19
N LEU A 33 -13.85 6.20 28.28
CA LEU A 33 -13.14 7.02 27.31
C LEU A 33 -12.29 8.12 27.99
N VAL A 34 -11.02 8.27 27.56
CA VAL A 34 -10.16 9.40 27.97
C VAL A 34 -9.99 10.39 26.83
N ARG A 35 -10.18 11.66 27.17
CA ARG A 35 -10.03 12.83 26.30
C ARG A 35 -8.57 13.30 26.33
N LEU A 36 -7.80 13.05 25.27
CA LEU A 36 -6.43 13.58 25.15
C LEU A 36 -6.46 15.04 24.68
N ARG A 37 -5.85 15.95 25.46
CA ARG A 37 -5.70 17.37 25.09
C ARG A 37 -4.43 17.59 24.25
N LYS A 38 -4.65 18.21 23.09
CA LYS A 38 -3.75 18.98 22.19
C LYS A 38 -2.24 18.68 22.25
N ALA A 39 -1.75 18.01 21.20
CA ALA A 39 -0.35 18.09 20.79
C ALA A 39 -0.06 19.41 20.05
N VAL A 40 1.09 20.01 20.35
CA VAL A 40 1.63 21.24 19.76
C VAL A 40 2.05 20.98 18.32
N LYS A 41 1.67 21.89 17.40
CA LYS A 41 2.04 21.83 15.98
C LYS A 41 3.53 22.14 15.80
N PHE A 42 4.29 21.23 15.20
CA PHE A 42 5.57 21.52 14.57
C PHE A 42 5.44 21.44 13.05
N PRO A 43 6.13 22.30 12.27
CA PRO A 43 6.14 22.20 10.82
C PRO A 43 6.99 21.00 10.39
N VAL A 44 6.39 20.05 9.68
CA VAL A 44 7.08 18.91 9.07
C VAL A 44 7.62 19.35 7.71
N ALA A 45 8.92 19.61 7.63
CA ALA A 45 9.65 19.71 6.38
C ALA A 45 10.03 18.29 5.92
N ALA A 46 9.62 17.91 4.72
CA ALA A 46 10.06 16.69 4.07
C ALA A 46 11.53 16.86 3.66
N LEU A 47 12.42 16.05 4.23
CA LEU A 47 13.81 15.90 3.77
C LEU A 47 13.89 14.64 2.93
N SER A 48 14.27 14.81 1.66
CA SER A 48 14.68 13.72 0.78
C SER A 48 16.15 13.43 1.05
N GLU A 49 16.46 12.20 1.44
CA GLU A 49 17.82 11.65 1.37
C GLU A 49 18.18 11.50 -0.11
N ASP A 50 18.90 12.48 -0.65
CA ASP A 50 19.81 12.33 -1.78
C ASP A 50 20.42 13.72 -2.00
N LEU A 51 21.62 13.95 -1.48
CA LEU A 51 22.62 14.95 -1.94
C LEU A 51 23.78 15.01 -0.92
N LEU A 52 24.64 13.99 -0.92
CA LEU A 52 26.00 14.10 -0.42
C LEU A 52 26.97 13.82 -1.57
N ARG A 53 27.30 14.89 -2.32
CA ARG A 53 28.61 15.04 -2.97
C ARG A 53 28.80 16.49 -3.44
N ASP A 54 29.67 17.20 -2.72
CA ASP A 54 30.23 18.49 -3.14
C ASP A 54 30.98 18.38 -4.48
N PRO A 55 31.16 19.51 -5.19
CA PRO A 55 32.45 20.19 -5.05
C PRO A 55 32.36 21.73 -4.94
N SER A 56 33.06 22.23 -3.92
CA SER A 56 33.93 23.43 -3.90
C SER A 56 33.51 24.69 -4.67
N SER A 57 33.04 25.67 -3.90
CA SER A 57 33.43 27.09 -3.89
C SER A 57 34.25 27.66 -5.06
N SER A 58 33.69 28.70 -5.72
CA SER A 58 34.34 30.01 -5.75
C SER A 58 33.30 31.12 -5.95
N SER A 59 33.36 32.09 -5.04
CA SER A 59 32.51 33.27 -4.95
C SER A 59 33.13 34.43 -5.72
N SER A 60 32.30 35.28 -6.32
CA SER A 60 32.56 36.73 -6.31
C SER A 60 31.27 37.53 -6.50
N SER A 61 31.17 38.51 -5.60
CA SER A 61 30.12 39.48 -5.32
C SER A 61 30.04 40.65 -6.31
N SER A 62 28.86 41.25 -6.44
CA SER A 62 28.55 42.69 -6.27
C SER A 62 27.17 43.01 -6.92
N SER A 63 26.13 43.40 -6.18
CA SER A 63 25.71 44.79 -5.85
C SER A 63 25.90 45.76 -7.02
N SER A 64 24.90 46.49 -7.54
CA SER A 64 23.94 47.33 -6.81
C SER A 64 22.89 47.91 -7.77
N SER A 65 21.75 48.28 -7.18
CA SER A 65 20.68 49.12 -7.71
C SER A 65 21.15 50.53 -8.13
N SER A 66 20.51 51.10 -9.15
CA SER A 66 20.07 52.50 -9.13
C SER A 66 19.11 52.81 -10.29
N SER A 67 18.01 53.43 -9.92
CA SER A 67 16.99 54.07 -10.74
C SER A 67 17.46 55.46 -11.20
N SER A 68 17.20 55.83 -12.45
CA SER A 68 16.91 57.22 -12.80
C SER A 68 16.18 57.33 -14.14
N SER A 69 15.06 58.03 -14.08
CA SER A 69 14.33 58.66 -15.19
C SER A 69 15.23 59.66 -15.94
N THR A 70 15.00 59.93 -17.24
CA THR A 70 14.26 61.10 -17.75
C THR A 70 14.29 61.14 -19.30
N SER A 71 13.20 61.68 -19.87
CA SER A 71 13.08 62.45 -21.11
C SER A 71 13.12 61.76 -22.48
N SER A 72 11.92 61.77 -23.05
CA SER A 72 11.53 61.75 -24.46
C SER A 72 12.30 62.71 -25.37
N SER A 73 12.60 62.24 -26.58
CA SER A 73 12.60 63.08 -27.79
C SER A 73 12.12 62.25 -28.98
N SER A 74 10.99 62.67 -29.52
CA SER A 74 10.33 62.15 -30.72
C SER A 74 11.10 62.52 -31.98
N THR A 75 11.49 61.52 -32.77
CA THR A 75 11.83 61.69 -34.18
C THR A 75 11.10 60.63 -35.00
N THR A 76 10.24 61.12 -35.88
CA THR A 76 9.41 60.40 -36.83
C THR A 76 10.28 59.73 -37.89
N SER A 77 10.28 58.40 -37.95
CA SER A 77 10.81 57.63 -39.09
C SER A 77 9.73 56.73 -39.66
N VAL A 78 9.45 56.94 -40.95
CA VAL A 78 8.50 56.22 -41.80
C VAL A 78 8.72 54.70 -41.71
N PRO A 79 7.66 53.86 -41.56
CA PRO A 79 7.83 52.42 -41.59
C PRO A 79 8.02 51.94 -43.03
N VAL A 80 9.18 51.31 -43.28
CA VAL A 80 9.40 50.47 -44.46
C VAL A 80 8.51 49.23 -44.32
N PRO A 81 7.73 48.81 -45.33
CA PRO A 81 6.91 47.62 -45.24
C PRO A 81 7.82 46.38 -45.16
N VAL A 82 7.79 45.70 -44.01
CA VAL A 82 8.37 44.37 -43.85
C VAL A 82 7.59 43.44 -44.78
N SER A 83 8.27 42.92 -45.80
CA SER A 83 7.71 41.91 -46.68
C SER A 83 7.38 40.67 -45.85
N VAL A 84 6.11 40.29 -45.85
CA VAL A 84 5.65 39.03 -45.30
C VAL A 84 6.19 37.93 -46.23
N VAL A 85 7.32 37.34 -45.85
CA VAL A 85 7.83 36.13 -46.49
C VAL A 85 6.77 35.04 -46.29
N PRO A 86 6.28 34.36 -47.35
CA PRO A 86 5.32 33.28 -47.19
C PRO A 86 5.97 32.19 -46.33
N SER A 87 5.28 31.74 -45.28
CA SER A 87 5.74 30.61 -44.48
C SER A 87 5.94 29.40 -45.40
N GLU A 88 7.19 28.94 -45.55
CA GLU A 88 7.49 27.71 -46.26
C GLU A 88 6.66 26.56 -45.68
N LYS A 89 6.09 25.72 -46.54
CA LYS A 89 5.30 24.57 -46.08
C LYS A 89 6.21 23.66 -45.27
N PRO A 90 5.84 23.28 -44.04
CA PRO A 90 6.69 22.44 -43.22
C PRO A 90 6.90 21.08 -43.91
N VAL A 91 8.15 20.63 -43.91
CA VAL A 91 8.54 19.34 -44.49
C VAL A 91 8.16 18.25 -43.51
N LYS A 92 7.50 17.19 -43.99
CA LYS A 92 7.15 16.04 -43.16
C LYS A 92 8.32 15.06 -43.11
N PHE A 93 8.66 14.62 -41.91
CA PHE A 93 9.66 13.58 -41.69
C PHE A 93 9.08 12.41 -40.90
N ARG A 94 9.68 11.23 -41.07
CA ARG A 94 9.23 10.00 -40.45
C ARG A 94 9.88 9.82 -39.08
N VAL A 95 9.08 9.55 -38.06
CA VAL A 95 9.55 9.15 -36.72
C VAL A 95 8.96 7.80 -36.33
N ARG A 96 9.70 7.06 -35.49
CA ARG A 96 9.35 5.71 -35.07
C ARG A 96 9.11 5.67 -33.55
N ALA A 97 7.94 5.19 -33.13
CA ALA A 97 7.73 4.77 -31.75
C ALA A 97 8.12 3.31 -31.57
N VAL A 98 8.83 3.03 -30.48
CA VAL A 98 9.02 1.70 -29.90
C VAL A 98 8.24 1.66 -28.60
N VAL A 99 7.25 0.77 -28.51
CA VAL A 99 6.34 0.63 -27.38
C VAL A 99 6.63 -0.70 -26.68
N THR A 100 6.99 -0.64 -25.40
CA THR A 100 7.27 -1.83 -24.59
C THR A 100 6.09 -2.16 -23.71
N VAL A 101 5.52 -3.34 -23.90
CA VAL A 101 4.40 -3.87 -23.12
C VAL A 101 4.87 -5.05 -22.30
N ARG A 102 4.43 -5.11 -21.04
CA ARG A 102 4.68 -6.26 -20.17
C ARG A 102 3.49 -7.22 -20.21
N ASN A 103 3.78 -8.49 -20.46
CA ASN A 103 2.79 -9.55 -20.42
C ASN A 103 2.45 -9.96 -18.98
N LYS A 104 1.22 -10.43 -18.77
CA LYS A 104 0.82 -11.06 -17.50
C LYS A 104 1.54 -12.39 -17.34
N ILE A 105 1.90 -12.73 -16.11
CA ILE A 105 2.63 -13.97 -15.77
C ILE A 105 1.70 -15.18 -15.87
N LYS A 106 0.44 -15.06 -15.46
CA LYS A 106 -0.60 -16.06 -15.74
C LYS A 106 -1.74 -15.43 -16.50
N GLU A 107 -2.18 -16.16 -17.52
CA GLU A 107 -3.37 -15.82 -18.27
C GLU A 107 -4.44 -16.86 -17.98
N GLY A 108 -5.61 -16.39 -17.54
CA GLY A 108 -6.77 -17.26 -17.43
C GLY A 108 -7.28 -17.66 -18.82
N PHE A 109 -7.89 -18.83 -18.95
CA PHE A 109 -8.49 -19.29 -20.22
C PHE A 109 -9.41 -18.24 -20.88
N LYS A 110 -10.20 -17.51 -20.06
CA LYS A 110 -11.03 -16.39 -20.53
C LYS A 110 -10.20 -15.23 -21.10
N GLU A 111 -9.08 -14.88 -20.47
CA GLU A 111 -8.20 -13.82 -20.95
C GLU A 111 -7.52 -14.22 -22.27
N THR A 112 -7.08 -15.48 -22.39
CA THR A 112 -6.51 -16.02 -23.63
C THR A 112 -7.52 -15.98 -24.77
N LEU A 113 -8.79 -16.34 -24.53
CA LEU A 113 -9.86 -16.23 -25.53
C LEU A 113 -10.10 -14.79 -25.97
N VAL A 114 -10.17 -13.84 -25.03
CA VAL A 114 -10.38 -12.43 -25.39
C VAL A 114 -9.17 -11.86 -26.13
N LYS A 115 -7.94 -12.25 -25.75
CA LYS A 115 -6.72 -11.92 -26.50
C LYS A 115 -6.80 -12.36 -27.96
N HIS A 116 -7.25 -13.58 -28.22
CA HIS A 116 -7.44 -14.07 -29.58
C HIS A 116 -8.52 -13.27 -30.33
N PHE A 117 -9.58 -12.84 -29.65
CA PHE A 117 -10.62 -11.98 -30.23
C PHE A 117 -10.10 -10.55 -30.54
N ASP A 118 -9.30 -9.97 -29.65
CA ASP A 118 -8.64 -8.68 -29.84
C ASP A 118 -7.67 -8.74 -31.04
N ALA A 119 -6.92 -9.84 -31.20
CA ALA A 119 -6.05 -10.05 -32.36
C ALA A 119 -6.81 -10.19 -33.70
N LEU A 120 -8.03 -10.76 -33.67
CA LEU A 120 -8.88 -10.87 -34.85
C LEU A 120 -9.50 -9.51 -35.22
N THR A 121 -9.85 -8.70 -34.22
CA THR A 121 -10.47 -7.37 -34.41
C THR A 121 -9.48 -6.25 -34.73
N ASP A 122 -8.19 -6.42 -34.44
CA ASP A 122 -7.09 -5.56 -34.94
C ASP A 122 -7.12 -5.40 -36.45
N ASN A 123 -7.30 -6.52 -37.17
CA ASN A 123 -7.38 -6.54 -38.64
C ASN A 123 -8.64 -5.84 -39.17
N ILE A 124 -9.58 -5.49 -38.28
CA ILE A 124 -10.88 -4.83 -38.56
C ILE A 124 -10.87 -3.37 -38.05
N GLY A 125 -9.72 -2.87 -37.55
CA GLY A 125 -9.53 -1.46 -37.20
C GLY A 125 -9.65 -1.10 -35.73
N GLN A 126 -9.88 -2.08 -34.83
CA GLN A 126 -9.78 -1.88 -33.38
C GLN A 126 -8.33 -1.97 -32.91
N ASN A 127 -7.53 -0.96 -33.23
CA ASN A 127 -6.11 -0.95 -32.89
C ASN A 127 -5.78 -0.06 -31.68
N ILE A 128 -4.60 -0.26 -31.11
CA ILE A 128 -3.96 0.70 -30.19
C ILE A 128 -3.46 1.89 -31.01
N VAL A 129 -3.87 3.09 -30.61
CA VAL A 129 -3.58 4.33 -31.31
C VAL A 129 -2.77 5.26 -30.43
N LEU A 130 -1.73 5.85 -31.00
CA LEU A 130 -0.83 6.79 -30.37
C LEU A 130 -0.94 8.16 -31.03
N GLU A 131 -0.84 9.23 -30.26
CA GLU A 131 -0.82 10.61 -30.77
C GLU A 131 0.21 11.42 -29.97
N LEU A 132 1.20 11.99 -30.65
CA LEU A 132 2.23 12.83 -30.03
C LEU A 132 1.70 14.23 -29.80
N ILE A 133 2.14 14.83 -28.70
CA ILE A 133 1.80 16.19 -28.30
C ILE A 133 3.09 16.98 -28.08
N SER A 134 3.17 18.14 -28.72
CA SER A 134 4.28 19.06 -28.60
C SER A 134 4.24 19.86 -27.30
N THR A 135 5.42 20.28 -26.86
CA THR A 135 5.61 21.32 -25.83
C THR A 135 5.14 22.71 -26.30
N GLU A 136 5.00 22.90 -27.61
CA GLU A 136 4.61 24.16 -28.24
C GLU A 136 3.11 24.26 -28.52
N ILE A 137 2.61 25.50 -28.55
CA ILE A 137 1.24 25.84 -28.91
C ILE A 137 1.16 26.11 -30.41
N ASP A 138 0.11 25.59 -31.05
CA ASP A 138 -0.27 25.97 -32.39
C ASP A 138 -0.86 27.39 -32.39
N PRO A 139 -0.27 28.35 -33.13
CA PRO A 139 -0.75 29.72 -33.19
C PRO A 139 -2.22 29.86 -33.63
N LYS A 140 -2.72 28.92 -34.45
CA LYS A 140 -4.08 28.94 -35.01
C LYS A 140 -5.11 28.42 -34.01
N THR A 141 -4.86 27.26 -33.42
CA THR A 141 -5.84 26.60 -32.53
C THR A 141 -5.70 27.03 -31.08
N LYS A 142 -4.59 27.72 -30.72
CA LYS A 142 -4.23 28.08 -29.34
C LYS A 142 -4.14 26.87 -28.40
N ALA A 143 -4.02 25.66 -28.96
CA ALA A 143 -3.82 24.41 -28.24
C ALA A 143 -2.44 23.81 -28.56
N ALA A 144 -2.03 22.80 -27.80
CA ALA A 144 -0.79 22.07 -28.09
C ALA A 144 -0.81 21.50 -29.51
N LYS A 145 0.31 21.59 -30.24
CA LYS A 145 0.44 20.93 -31.55
C LYS A 145 0.33 19.41 -31.35
N LYS A 146 -0.39 18.74 -32.25
CA LYS A 146 -0.61 17.29 -32.22
C LYS A 146 -0.16 16.64 -33.52
N SER A 147 0.40 15.44 -33.44
CA SER A 147 0.67 14.64 -34.63
C SER A 147 -0.63 14.04 -35.18
N ASN A 148 -0.56 13.47 -36.38
CA ASN A 148 -1.58 12.51 -36.79
C ASN A 148 -1.55 11.27 -35.89
N GLU A 149 -2.67 10.55 -35.83
CA GLU A 149 -2.78 9.28 -35.13
C GLU A 149 -1.89 8.22 -35.80
N ALA A 150 -1.08 7.51 -35.00
CA ALA A 150 -0.28 6.38 -35.44
C ALA A 150 -0.81 5.09 -34.84
N VAL A 151 -0.99 4.09 -35.69
CA VAL A 151 -1.49 2.78 -35.31
C VAL A 151 -0.31 1.86 -34.97
N LEU A 152 -0.42 1.17 -33.84
CA LEU A 152 0.57 0.18 -33.43
C LEU A 152 0.54 -1.03 -34.37
N LYS A 153 1.71 -1.43 -34.88
CA LYS A 153 1.85 -2.53 -35.85
C LYS A 153 2.13 -3.87 -35.16
N ASP A 154 1.70 -4.95 -35.82
CA ASP A 154 2.01 -6.34 -35.48
C ASP A 154 1.54 -6.81 -34.09
N TRP A 155 0.50 -6.18 -33.52
CA TRP A 155 -0.08 -6.60 -32.24
C TRP A 155 -0.58 -8.04 -32.28
N SER A 156 -1.46 -8.36 -33.23
CA SER A 156 -1.99 -9.69 -33.49
C SER A 156 -0.91 -10.76 -33.76
N LYS A 157 0.19 -10.40 -34.46
CA LYS A 157 1.26 -11.34 -34.79
C LYS A 157 2.12 -11.75 -33.59
N LYS A 158 2.25 -10.89 -32.58
CA LYS A 158 3.12 -11.11 -31.42
C LYS A 158 2.37 -11.63 -30.18
N ILE A 159 1.11 -12.01 -30.31
CA ILE A 159 0.25 -12.38 -29.17
C ILE A 159 0.72 -13.67 -28.45
N ASN A 160 1.32 -14.60 -29.19
CA ASN A 160 1.82 -15.88 -28.66
C ASN A 160 3.29 -15.81 -28.22
N VAL A 161 3.90 -14.63 -28.22
CA VAL A 161 5.28 -14.45 -27.77
C VAL A 161 5.30 -14.63 -26.25
N LYS A 162 5.87 -15.73 -25.77
CA LYS A 162 6.02 -16.06 -24.35
C LYS A 162 7.10 -15.23 -23.62
N ALA A 163 7.42 -14.03 -24.12
CA ALA A 163 8.36 -13.14 -23.46
C ALA A 163 7.64 -12.30 -22.39
N GLU A 164 8.33 -11.99 -21.31
CA GLU A 164 7.83 -11.07 -20.26
C GLU A 164 7.56 -9.68 -20.84
N ARG A 165 8.40 -9.23 -21.78
CA ARG A 165 8.32 -7.93 -22.45
C ARG A 165 8.21 -8.13 -23.95
N VAL A 166 7.29 -7.39 -24.57
CA VAL A 166 7.07 -7.41 -26.02
C VAL A 166 7.17 -5.98 -26.55
N ASN A 167 7.98 -5.82 -27.59
CA ASN A 167 8.17 -4.53 -28.24
C ASN A 167 7.31 -4.44 -29.50
N TYR A 168 6.57 -3.35 -29.62
CA TYR A 168 5.76 -3.00 -30.77
C TYR A 168 6.26 -1.70 -31.40
N THR A 169 5.90 -1.47 -32.65
CA THR A 169 6.34 -0.26 -33.37
C THR A 169 5.17 0.48 -33.98
N ALA A 170 5.27 1.81 -34.03
CA ALA A 170 4.37 2.66 -34.79
C ALA A 170 5.20 3.72 -35.53
N GLU A 171 4.71 4.18 -36.68
CA GLU A 171 5.38 5.20 -37.48
C GLU A 171 4.48 6.43 -37.58
N TYR A 172 5.08 7.62 -37.45
CA TYR A 172 4.41 8.90 -37.62
C TYR A 172 5.04 9.66 -38.78
N MET A 173 4.22 10.49 -39.42
CA MET A 173 4.69 11.59 -40.24
C MET A 173 4.46 12.87 -39.45
N VAL A 174 5.55 13.54 -39.07
CA VAL A 174 5.54 14.75 -38.23
C VAL A 174 6.08 15.91 -39.05
N ASP A 175 5.44 17.08 -38.91
CA ASP A 175 5.88 18.30 -39.58
C ASP A 175 7.16 18.83 -38.93
N SER A 176 8.09 19.37 -39.73
CA SER A 176 9.37 19.93 -39.23
C SER A 176 9.21 21.05 -38.20
N ASN A 177 8.06 21.72 -38.18
CA ASN A 177 7.71 22.76 -37.21
C ASN A 177 6.92 22.23 -36.00
N PHE A 178 6.85 20.92 -35.78
CA PHE A 178 6.14 20.31 -34.66
C PHE A 178 6.74 20.71 -33.30
N GLY A 179 8.05 20.99 -33.26
CA GLY A 179 8.77 21.26 -32.02
C GLY A 179 9.12 19.99 -31.25
N GLU A 180 9.38 20.13 -29.96
CA GLU A 180 9.75 19.00 -29.10
C GLU A 180 8.51 18.23 -28.58
N PRO A 181 8.44 16.90 -28.74
CA PRO A 181 7.37 16.10 -28.15
C PRO A 181 7.51 16.04 -26.61
N GLY A 182 6.47 16.47 -25.91
CA GLY A 182 6.44 16.53 -24.44
C GLY A 182 5.44 15.57 -23.79
N ALA A 183 4.44 15.12 -24.56
CA ALA A 183 3.48 14.11 -24.10
C ALA A 183 3.06 13.20 -25.26
N ILE A 184 2.52 12.03 -24.92
CA ILE A 184 1.93 11.08 -25.85
C ILE A 184 0.61 10.58 -25.29
N THR A 185 -0.42 10.53 -26.13
CA THR A 185 -1.67 9.87 -25.76
C THR A 185 -1.74 8.46 -26.32
N VAL A 186 -2.41 7.58 -25.58
CA VAL A 186 -2.62 6.17 -25.92
C VAL A 186 -4.11 5.89 -25.80
N SER A 187 -4.70 5.39 -26.88
CA SER A 187 -6.08 4.91 -26.93
C SER A 187 -6.07 3.40 -27.14
N ASN A 188 -6.61 2.65 -26.19
CA ASN A 188 -6.77 1.21 -26.29
C ASN A 188 -8.18 0.88 -26.80
N LYS A 189 -8.29 0.49 -28.07
CA LYS A 189 -9.57 0.08 -28.68
C LYS A 189 -9.83 -1.44 -28.54
N HIS A 190 -8.94 -2.18 -27.87
CA HIS A 190 -9.15 -3.59 -27.53
C HIS A 190 -10.10 -3.77 -26.35
N GLN A 191 -10.52 -5.00 -26.13
CA GLN A 191 -11.40 -5.38 -25.03
C GLN A 191 -10.66 -5.55 -23.70
N GLN A 192 -9.35 -5.84 -23.74
CA GLN A 192 -8.52 -6.02 -22.56
C GLN A 192 -7.60 -4.84 -22.30
N GLU A 193 -7.36 -4.57 -21.02
CA GLU A 193 -6.26 -3.70 -20.61
C GLU A 193 -4.91 -4.38 -20.79
N PHE A 194 -3.85 -3.60 -20.99
CA PHE A 194 -2.48 -4.08 -21.03
C PHE A 194 -1.57 -3.18 -20.19
N PHE A 195 -0.44 -3.71 -19.74
CA PHE A 195 0.53 -2.94 -18.96
C PHE A 195 1.58 -2.30 -19.88
N LEU A 196 1.53 -0.98 -19.98
CA LEU A 196 2.48 -0.18 -20.76
C LEU A 196 3.67 0.19 -19.87
N GLU A 197 4.86 -0.33 -20.21
CA GLU A 197 6.08 -0.07 -19.45
C GLU A 197 6.71 1.25 -19.89
N CYS A 198 6.97 1.42 -21.19
CA CYS A 198 7.49 2.67 -21.73
C CYS A 198 7.22 2.84 -23.23
N ILE A 199 7.38 4.08 -23.70
CA ILE A 199 7.42 4.41 -25.13
C ILE A 199 8.69 5.21 -25.40
N THR A 200 9.42 4.85 -26.45
CA THR A 200 10.58 5.61 -26.95
C THR A 200 10.29 6.08 -28.37
N ILE A 201 10.48 7.37 -28.64
CA ILE A 201 10.31 7.96 -29.96
C ILE A 201 11.68 8.29 -30.54
N GLU A 202 11.95 7.77 -31.74
CA GLU A 202 13.20 7.92 -32.47
C GLU A 202 12.97 8.69 -33.78
N GLY A 203 13.99 9.41 -34.25
CA GLY A 203 13.97 10.14 -35.52
C GLY A 203 13.87 11.66 -35.40
N PHE A 204 13.81 12.21 -34.18
CA PHE A 204 14.01 13.65 -33.96
C PHE A 204 15.50 14.00 -33.98
N ALA A 205 15.83 15.20 -34.50
CA ALA A 205 17.21 15.69 -34.56
C ALA A 205 17.85 15.89 -33.17
N THR A 206 17.02 16.12 -32.15
CA THR A 206 17.43 16.30 -30.75
C THR A 206 17.71 14.98 -30.02
N GLY A 207 17.57 13.84 -30.69
CA GLY A 207 17.75 12.51 -30.12
C GLY A 207 16.44 11.82 -29.74
N PRO A 208 16.52 10.60 -29.17
CA PRO A 208 15.35 9.85 -28.77
C PRO A 208 14.65 10.49 -27.56
N VAL A 209 13.32 10.42 -27.56
CA VAL A 209 12.48 10.94 -26.45
C VAL A 209 11.81 9.79 -25.74
N HIS A 210 11.94 9.76 -24.41
CA HIS A 210 11.49 8.65 -23.57
C HIS A 210 10.26 9.03 -22.73
N PHE A 211 9.28 8.13 -22.70
CA PHE A 211 8.05 8.23 -21.94
C PHE A 211 7.96 7.04 -20.97
N PRO A 212 8.41 7.18 -19.71
CA PRO A 212 8.29 6.13 -18.71
C PRO A 212 6.82 6.06 -18.26
N CYS A 213 6.14 4.95 -18.58
CA CYS A 213 4.69 4.85 -18.42
C CYS A 213 4.31 4.06 -17.15
N ASN A 214 4.84 2.84 -17.01
CA ASN A 214 4.58 1.90 -15.91
C ASN A 214 3.12 1.89 -15.42
N SER A 215 2.17 1.73 -16.34
CA SER A 215 0.75 1.87 -16.03
C SER A 215 -0.11 0.95 -16.88
N TRP A 216 -1.25 0.53 -16.32
CA TRP A 216 -2.27 -0.21 -17.04
C TRP A 216 -3.07 0.72 -17.95
N VAL A 217 -3.15 0.41 -19.25
CA VAL A 217 -3.97 1.15 -20.22
C VAL A 217 -5.32 0.44 -20.37
N GLN A 218 -6.35 1.02 -19.77
CA GLN A 218 -7.71 0.49 -19.75
C GLN A 218 -8.32 0.41 -21.16
N ALA A 219 -9.19 -0.57 -21.38
CA ALA A 219 -10.00 -0.66 -22.59
C ALA A 219 -10.96 0.56 -22.70
N ARG A 220 -11.30 0.95 -23.92
CA ARG A 220 -12.17 2.12 -24.17
C ARG A 220 -13.55 2.03 -23.50
N LYS A 221 -14.06 0.81 -23.30
CA LYS A 221 -15.34 0.58 -22.58
C LYS A 221 -15.27 0.98 -21.11
N ASP A 222 -14.10 0.82 -20.49
CA ASP A 222 -13.87 1.11 -19.08
C ASP A 222 -13.35 2.55 -18.89
N HIS A 223 -12.60 3.05 -19.86
CA HIS A 223 -12.13 4.43 -19.90
C HIS A 223 -12.28 5.00 -21.32
N PRO A 224 -13.34 5.77 -21.62
CA PRO A 224 -13.59 6.27 -22.98
C PRO A 224 -12.58 7.34 -23.45
N GLY A 225 -11.83 7.93 -22.51
CA GLY A 225 -10.79 8.93 -22.79
C GLY A 225 -9.49 8.32 -23.30
N LYS A 226 -8.61 9.17 -23.86
CA LYS A 226 -7.23 8.77 -24.17
C LYS A 226 -6.38 8.89 -22.91
N ARG A 227 -5.56 7.88 -22.62
CA ARG A 227 -4.54 7.94 -21.57
C ARG A 227 -3.41 8.86 -22.03
N ILE A 228 -2.82 9.62 -21.11
CA ILE A 228 -1.71 10.52 -21.40
C ILE A 228 -0.48 10.13 -20.60
N PHE A 229 0.68 10.22 -21.23
CA PHE A 229 1.98 10.00 -20.63
C PHE A 229 2.91 11.15 -21.01
N PHE A 230 3.72 11.61 -20.06
CA PHE A 230 4.65 12.72 -20.25
C PHE A 230 6.07 12.18 -20.50
N SER A 231 6.89 12.97 -21.19
CA SER A 231 8.30 12.64 -21.32
C SER A 231 8.99 12.67 -19.96
N ASN A 232 10.17 12.05 -19.85
CA ASN A 232 10.96 12.01 -18.62
C ASN A 232 11.65 13.35 -18.25
N LYS A 233 11.28 14.47 -18.89
CA LYS A 233 11.80 15.79 -18.55
C LYS A 233 11.01 16.39 -17.37
N PRO A 234 11.64 16.65 -16.22
CA PRO A 234 10.95 17.18 -15.05
C PRO A 234 10.69 18.69 -15.21
N TYR A 235 9.52 19.14 -14.77
CA TYR A 235 9.16 20.56 -14.73
C TYR A 235 8.42 20.91 -13.44
N LEU A 236 8.79 22.04 -12.82
CA LEU A 236 7.95 22.68 -11.82
C LEU A 236 6.67 23.23 -12.48
N PRO A 237 5.61 23.54 -11.71
CA PRO A 237 4.39 24.11 -12.27
C PRO A 237 4.63 25.38 -13.10
N GLY A 238 5.51 26.28 -12.64
CA GLY A 238 5.86 27.51 -13.36
C GLY A 238 6.59 27.28 -14.68
N ASP A 239 7.46 26.26 -14.72
CA ASP A 239 8.33 25.94 -15.86
C ASP A 239 7.68 25.00 -16.88
N THR A 240 6.44 24.55 -16.60
CA THR A 240 5.75 23.62 -17.49
C THR A 240 5.56 24.27 -18.87
N PRO A 241 6.03 23.64 -19.96
CA PRO A 241 5.88 24.20 -21.30
C PRO A 241 4.42 24.49 -21.64
N ALA A 242 4.18 25.58 -22.37
CA ALA A 242 2.84 26.12 -22.57
C ALA A 242 1.88 25.09 -23.21
N GLY A 243 2.35 24.24 -24.14
CA GLY A 243 1.56 23.17 -24.73
C GLY A 243 1.15 22.07 -23.73
N LEU A 244 1.86 21.90 -22.63
CA LEU A 244 1.61 20.84 -21.65
C LEU A 244 0.80 21.29 -20.43
N ARG A 245 0.71 22.60 -20.15
CA ARG A 245 0.07 23.14 -18.93
C ARG A 245 -1.36 22.62 -18.72
N PHE A 246 -2.20 22.76 -19.74
CA PHE A 246 -3.59 22.29 -19.69
C PHE A 246 -3.67 20.78 -19.48
N LEU A 247 -2.79 20.02 -20.13
CA LEU A 247 -2.78 18.56 -20.05
C LEU A 247 -2.34 18.06 -18.67
N ARG A 248 -1.32 18.71 -18.08
CA ARG A 248 -0.88 18.47 -16.70
C ARG A 248 -2.03 18.67 -15.72
N GLU A 249 -2.72 19.80 -15.81
CA GLU A 249 -3.86 20.08 -14.94
C GLU A 249 -5.03 19.12 -15.17
N LYS A 250 -5.31 18.79 -16.43
CA LYS A 250 -6.39 17.85 -16.78
C LYS A 250 -6.10 16.46 -16.20
N GLU A 251 -4.87 15.96 -16.30
CA GLU A 251 -4.52 14.67 -15.70
C GLU A 251 -4.62 14.71 -14.17
N LEU A 252 -4.18 15.79 -13.53
CA LEU A 252 -4.36 15.96 -12.08
C LEU A 252 -5.84 15.99 -11.67
N ARG A 253 -6.72 16.60 -12.46
CA ARG A 253 -8.17 16.56 -12.21
C ARG A 253 -8.73 15.16 -12.38
N ASN A 254 -8.32 14.43 -13.43
CA ASN A 254 -8.73 13.04 -13.64
C ASN A 254 -8.31 12.14 -12.48
N LEU A 255 -7.08 12.31 -11.97
CA LEU A 255 -6.55 11.54 -10.84
C LEU A 255 -7.27 11.86 -9.53
N ARG A 256 -7.79 13.08 -9.32
CA ARG A 256 -8.58 13.42 -8.13
C ARG A 256 -10.04 12.93 -8.21
N GLY A 257 -10.58 12.85 -9.42
CA GLY A 257 -12.00 12.57 -9.62
C GLY A 257 -12.90 13.71 -9.11
N ASP A 258 -14.16 13.37 -8.83
CA ASP A 258 -15.21 14.32 -8.43
C ASP A 258 -15.72 14.13 -6.99
N GLY A 259 -15.10 13.21 -6.23
CA GLY A 259 -15.49 12.87 -4.87
C GLY A 259 -16.78 12.04 -4.75
N LYS A 260 -17.35 11.54 -5.86
CA LYS A 260 -18.64 10.84 -5.87
C LYS A 260 -18.53 9.43 -6.43
N GLY A 261 -19.62 8.66 -6.42
CA GLY A 261 -19.72 7.32 -7.01
C GLY A 261 -18.90 6.23 -6.33
N VAL A 262 -19.11 4.99 -6.79
CA VAL A 262 -18.35 3.79 -6.43
C VAL A 262 -17.12 3.68 -7.31
N ARG A 263 -15.97 3.29 -6.75
CA ARG A 263 -14.74 3.07 -7.50
C ARG A 263 -14.74 1.73 -8.23
N ASN A 264 -14.41 1.75 -9.52
CA ASN A 264 -14.18 0.56 -10.31
C ASN A 264 -12.72 0.10 -10.19
N LEU A 265 -12.46 -1.20 -10.35
CA LEU A 265 -11.10 -1.75 -10.26
C LEU A 265 -10.13 -1.21 -11.32
N SER A 266 -10.64 -0.65 -12.41
CA SER A 266 -9.90 0.00 -13.49
C SER A 266 -9.64 1.48 -13.25
N ASP A 267 -10.30 2.11 -12.25
CA ASP A 267 -10.15 3.54 -11.97
C ASP A 267 -8.75 3.86 -11.46
N ARG A 268 -8.31 5.10 -11.70
CA ARG A 268 -7.04 5.68 -11.20
C ARG A 268 -7.31 6.89 -10.31
N ILE A 269 -8.43 6.86 -9.59
CA ILE A 269 -8.92 8.01 -8.80
C ILE A 269 -8.40 7.88 -7.37
N TYR A 270 -7.66 8.88 -6.93
CA TYR A 270 -7.10 9.04 -5.59
C TYR A 270 -7.93 10.08 -4.84
N ASP A 271 -8.56 9.62 -3.77
CA ASP A 271 -9.40 10.47 -2.93
C ASP A 271 -9.42 9.91 -1.50
N PHE A 272 -9.89 10.71 -0.56
CA PHE A 272 -9.80 10.42 0.87
C PHE A 272 -11.14 10.05 1.46
N ASP A 273 -11.11 9.15 2.44
CA ASP A 273 -12.27 8.83 3.26
C ASP A 273 -11.82 8.37 4.66
N THR A 274 -12.76 8.29 5.59
CA THR A 274 -12.54 7.85 6.98
C THR A 274 -12.54 6.33 7.08
N TYR A 275 -12.09 5.77 8.20
CA TYR A 275 -12.21 4.34 8.47
C TYR A 275 -13.61 4.03 9.02
N ASN A 276 -14.59 4.07 8.12
CA ASN A 276 -15.98 3.68 8.37
C ASN A 276 -16.33 2.31 7.73
N ASP A 277 -15.33 1.56 7.26
CA ASP A 277 -15.49 0.31 6.51
C ASP A 277 -14.93 -0.93 7.24
N LEU A 278 -14.56 -0.77 8.51
CA LEU A 278 -13.99 -1.85 9.35
C LEU A 278 -15.08 -2.74 9.98
N GLY A 279 -16.25 -2.16 10.27
CA GLY A 279 -17.37 -2.87 10.88
C GLY A 279 -18.15 -3.75 9.90
N ASN A 280 -19.02 -4.61 10.43
CA ASN A 280 -20.03 -5.34 9.65
C ASN A 280 -21.39 -5.36 10.38
N PRO A 281 -22.05 -4.21 10.57
CA PRO A 281 -23.29 -4.13 11.34
C PRO A 281 -24.43 -4.96 10.72
N ASP A 282 -24.43 -5.14 9.39
CA ASP A 282 -25.40 -5.97 8.66
C ASP A 282 -25.31 -7.46 9.01
N ARG A 283 -24.13 -7.92 9.46
CA ARG A 283 -23.95 -9.30 9.92
C ARG A 283 -24.55 -9.51 11.30
N ALA A 284 -24.19 -8.64 12.26
CA ALA A 284 -24.78 -8.59 13.59
C ALA A 284 -24.28 -7.34 14.36
N PRO A 285 -25.01 -6.86 15.40
CA PRO A 285 -24.67 -5.64 16.13
C PRO A 285 -23.27 -5.65 16.77
N GLU A 286 -22.78 -6.80 17.22
CA GLU A 286 -21.45 -6.95 17.82
C GLU A 286 -20.28 -6.72 16.83
N PHE A 287 -20.57 -6.74 15.53
CA PHE A 287 -19.59 -6.40 14.47
C PHE A 287 -19.63 -4.91 14.09
N ALA A 288 -20.52 -4.11 14.66
CA ALA A 288 -20.50 -2.67 14.48
C ALA A 288 -19.21 -2.07 15.08
N ARG A 289 -18.61 -1.10 14.39
CA ARG A 289 -17.40 -0.40 14.85
C ARG A 289 -17.60 1.10 14.66
N PRO A 290 -17.10 1.94 15.58
CA PRO A 290 -17.17 3.39 15.38
C PRO A 290 -16.34 3.80 14.16
N THR A 291 -16.79 4.85 13.49
CA THR A 291 -15.98 5.49 12.44
C THR A 291 -14.76 6.14 13.06
N ILE A 292 -13.58 5.84 12.52
CA ILE A 292 -12.31 6.40 13.00
C ILE A 292 -11.77 7.40 11.96
N GLY A 293 -11.49 8.62 12.40
CA GLY A 293 -11.15 9.77 11.55
C GLY A 293 -12.33 10.72 11.34
N GLY A 294 -12.05 12.03 11.31
CA GLY A 294 -13.08 13.06 11.06
C GLY A 294 -13.80 13.59 12.29
N SER A 295 -13.52 13.04 13.47
CA SER A 295 -14.00 13.56 14.75
C SER A 295 -12.83 13.88 15.70
N GLU A 296 -13.08 14.75 16.68
CA GLU A 296 -12.11 15.00 17.77
C GLU A 296 -12.00 13.81 18.73
N GLN A 297 -13.07 12.99 18.83
CA GLN A 297 -13.11 11.83 19.71
C GLN A 297 -12.26 10.67 19.17
N TYR A 298 -12.27 10.46 17.86
CA TYR A 298 -11.51 9.42 17.17
C TYR A 298 -10.69 10.04 16.02
N PRO A 299 -9.66 10.84 16.32
CA PRO A 299 -8.81 11.41 15.28
C PRO A 299 -7.97 10.30 14.64
N TYR A 300 -7.87 10.31 13.30
CA TYR A 300 -7.12 9.30 12.56
C TYR A 300 -6.75 9.77 11.15
N PRO A 301 -5.64 9.27 10.57
CA PRO A 301 -5.35 9.44 9.16
C PRO A 301 -6.51 9.01 8.25
N ARG A 302 -6.58 9.59 7.06
CA ARG A 302 -7.55 9.17 6.04
C ARG A 302 -7.01 7.97 5.27
N ARG A 303 -7.92 7.18 4.72
CA ARG A 303 -7.63 6.07 3.80
C ARG A 303 -8.07 6.42 2.38
N CYS A 304 -7.74 5.54 1.43
CA CYS A 304 -8.22 5.66 0.05
C CYS A 304 -9.74 5.46 -0.02
N ARG A 305 -10.45 6.43 -0.59
CA ARG A 305 -11.90 6.34 -0.81
C ARG A 305 -12.23 5.22 -1.79
N THR A 306 -13.24 4.43 -1.43
CA THR A 306 -13.78 3.32 -2.24
C THR A 306 -15.20 3.60 -2.70
N GLY A 307 -15.96 4.35 -1.90
CA GLY A 307 -17.27 4.87 -2.28
C GLY A 307 -18.32 3.80 -2.49
N ARG A 308 -18.17 2.60 -1.90
CA ARG A 308 -19.24 1.59 -1.86
C ARG A 308 -20.44 2.18 -1.13
N LEU A 309 -21.59 1.55 -1.36
CA LEU A 309 -22.82 1.96 -0.69
C LEU A 309 -22.70 1.77 0.83
N PRO A 310 -23.45 2.55 1.62
CA PRO A 310 -23.56 2.31 3.06
C PRO A 310 -24.08 0.90 3.37
N SER A 311 -23.87 0.46 4.61
CA SER A 311 -24.52 -0.71 5.17
C SER A 311 -26.03 -0.50 5.28
N ASP A 312 -26.80 -1.59 5.18
CA ASP A 312 -28.27 -1.54 5.27
C ASP A 312 -28.74 -1.11 6.67
N THR A 313 -27.97 -1.46 7.70
CA THR A 313 -28.25 -1.19 9.11
C THR A 313 -27.65 0.12 9.64
N ASP A 314 -26.67 0.70 8.96
CA ASP A 314 -26.00 1.95 9.36
C ASP A 314 -25.57 2.77 8.14
N MET A 315 -26.21 3.93 7.94
CA MET A 315 -25.94 4.83 6.82
C MET A 315 -24.57 5.51 6.87
N PHE A 316 -23.90 5.50 8.03
CA PHE A 316 -22.57 6.10 8.21
C PHE A 316 -21.44 5.08 8.05
N ALA A 317 -21.75 3.78 8.14
CA ALA A 317 -20.80 2.71 7.86
C ALA A 317 -20.83 2.34 6.38
N GLU A 318 -19.66 2.25 5.75
CA GLU A 318 -19.55 1.75 4.37
C GLU A 318 -19.69 0.22 4.39
N SER A 319 -20.49 -0.32 3.45
CA SER A 319 -20.73 -1.76 3.34
C SER A 319 -19.42 -2.55 3.26
N ARG A 320 -19.37 -3.66 4.01
CA ARG A 320 -18.18 -4.50 4.10
C ARG A 320 -17.98 -5.31 2.84
N LEU A 321 -16.77 -5.25 2.30
CA LEU A 321 -16.37 -6.13 1.21
C LEU A 321 -15.89 -7.47 1.77
N GLU A 322 -16.72 -8.50 1.64
CA GLU A 322 -16.35 -9.88 1.97
C GLU A 322 -15.44 -10.47 0.89
N LYS A 323 -14.53 -11.33 1.34
CA LYS A 323 -13.54 -11.96 0.46
C LYS A 323 -14.18 -13.15 -0.26
N PRO A 324 -13.77 -13.46 -1.51
CA PRO A 324 -12.51 -13.10 -2.18
C PRO A 324 -12.51 -11.79 -2.98
N ASN A 325 -13.54 -10.95 -2.88
CA ASN A 325 -13.62 -9.74 -3.69
C ASN A 325 -12.48 -8.75 -3.35
N PRO A 326 -11.81 -8.18 -4.36
CA PRO A 326 -10.67 -7.29 -4.13
C PRO A 326 -11.14 -5.90 -3.68
N MET A 327 -10.51 -5.39 -2.62
CA MET A 327 -10.66 -4.00 -2.21
C MET A 327 -10.14 -3.08 -3.32
N TYR A 328 -10.87 -2.01 -3.62
CA TYR A 328 -10.39 -1.02 -4.58
C TYR A 328 -9.15 -0.31 -4.03
N VAL A 329 -8.15 -0.22 -4.89
CA VAL A 329 -7.07 0.78 -4.87
C VAL A 329 -6.93 1.27 -6.31
N PRO A 330 -6.40 2.49 -6.54
CA PRO A 330 -6.13 2.97 -7.89
C PRO A 330 -5.36 1.93 -8.70
N ARG A 331 -5.75 1.74 -9.97
CA ARG A 331 -5.38 0.57 -10.78
C ARG A 331 -3.87 0.27 -10.81
N ASP A 332 -3.05 1.31 -10.78
CA ASP A 332 -1.59 1.21 -10.83
C ASP A 332 -0.95 0.89 -9.46
N GLU A 333 -1.67 1.10 -8.35
CA GLU A 333 -1.25 0.74 -6.97
C GLU A 333 -1.56 -0.70 -6.59
N ARG A 334 -2.39 -1.38 -7.40
CA ARG A 334 -2.75 -2.77 -7.15
C ARG A 334 -1.52 -3.66 -7.28
N PHE A 335 -1.39 -4.61 -6.35
CA PHE A 335 -0.34 -5.62 -6.43
C PHE A 335 -0.32 -6.33 -7.77
N GLU A 336 0.90 -6.53 -8.27
CA GLU A 336 1.15 -7.47 -9.34
C GLU A 336 0.69 -8.88 -8.95
N GLU A 337 0.35 -9.69 -9.94
CA GLU A 337 -0.22 -11.02 -9.75
C GLU A 337 0.65 -11.94 -8.88
N SER A 338 1.98 -11.89 -9.06
CA SER A 338 2.94 -12.66 -8.25
C SER A 338 2.83 -12.30 -6.76
N LYS A 339 2.87 -11.01 -6.43
CA LYS A 339 2.72 -10.49 -5.07
C LYS A 339 1.34 -10.78 -4.50
N GLN A 340 0.28 -10.61 -5.30
CA GLN A 340 -1.10 -10.92 -4.88
C GLN A 340 -1.26 -12.41 -4.56
N ASN A 341 -0.65 -13.29 -5.35
CA ASN A 341 -0.63 -14.73 -5.10
C ASN A 341 0.11 -15.05 -3.81
N THR A 342 1.31 -14.49 -3.61
CA THR A 342 2.08 -14.65 -2.36
C THR A 342 1.29 -14.16 -1.15
N PHE A 343 0.65 -12.99 -1.24
CA PHE A 343 -0.18 -12.45 -0.16
C PHE A 343 -1.37 -13.36 0.15
N SER A 344 -2.04 -13.89 -0.88
CA SER A 344 -3.17 -14.80 -0.72
C SER A 344 -2.76 -16.10 -0.02
N VAL A 345 -1.62 -16.68 -0.40
CA VAL A 345 -1.06 -17.87 0.24
C VAL A 345 -0.66 -17.58 1.69
N LYS A 346 0.09 -16.50 1.94
CA LYS A 346 0.50 -16.09 3.30
C LYS A 346 -0.70 -15.83 4.20
N ARG A 347 -1.75 -15.22 3.66
CA ARG A 347 -2.99 -14.96 4.38
C ARG A 347 -3.78 -16.22 4.70
N LEU A 348 -3.90 -17.15 3.75
CA LEU A 348 -4.50 -18.45 4.01
C LEU A 348 -3.75 -19.19 5.11
N LYS A 349 -2.41 -19.19 5.03
CA LYS A 349 -1.53 -19.70 6.08
C LYS A 349 -1.88 -19.06 7.44
N ALA A 350 -1.96 -17.73 7.52
CA ALA A 350 -2.36 -17.01 8.74
C ALA A 350 -3.78 -17.34 9.24
N VAL A 351 -4.79 -17.50 8.37
CA VAL A 351 -6.15 -17.88 8.79
C VAL A 351 -6.18 -19.29 9.36
N LEU A 352 -5.52 -20.25 8.70
CA LEU A 352 -5.40 -21.62 9.22
C LEU A 352 -4.71 -21.63 10.60
N HIS A 353 -3.78 -20.71 10.81
CA HIS A 353 -3.09 -20.53 12.08
C HIS A 353 -3.98 -19.95 13.19
N ASN A 354 -4.85 -18.99 12.87
CA ASN A 354 -5.84 -18.50 13.84
C ASN A 354 -6.91 -19.54 14.19
N LEU A 355 -7.09 -20.56 13.34
CA LEU A 355 -8.03 -21.66 13.56
C LEU A 355 -7.42 -22.81 14.35
N ILE A 356 -6.13 -22.78 14.70
CA ILE A 356 -5.46 -23.85 15.46
C ILE A 356 -6.21 -24.19 16.76
N PRO A 357 -6.61 -23.22 17.60
CA PRO A 357 -7.38 -23.52 18.80
C PRO A 357 -8.73 -24.19 18.50
N GLY A 358 -9.43 -23.70 17.46
CA GLY A 358 -10.72 -24.26 17.03
C GLY A 358 -10.60 -25.66 16.42
N LEU A 359 -9.54 -25.94 15.67
CA LEU A 359 -9.22 -27.25 15.11
C LEU A 359 -8.86 -28.24 16.23
N LYS A 360 -8.08 -27.81 17.24
CA LYS A 360 -7.76 -28.64 18.41
C LYS A 360 -9.02 -28.96 19.24
N ALA A 361 -9.89 -27.97 19.46
CA ALA A 361 -11.18 -28.15 20.14
C ALA A 361 -12.14 -29.09 19.40
N SER A 362 -12.01 -29.23 18.08
CA SER A 362 -12.83 -30.17 17.29
C SER A 362 -12.36 -31.63 17.36
N ILE A 363 -11.16 -31.88 17.88
CA ILE A 363 -10.50 -33.20 17.92
C ILE A 363 -10.34 -33.71 19.36
N SER A 364 -10.08 -32.82 20.32
CA SER A 364 -9.99 -33.16 21.74
C SER A 364 -11.11 -32.46 22.51
N ALA A 365 -12.01 -33.25 23.10
CA ALA A 365 -13.09 -32.73 23.94
C ALA A 365 -12.58 -32.14 25.27
N ASP A 366 -11.39 -32.55 25.71
CA ASP A 366 -10.93 -32.32 27.08
C ASP A 366 -9.71 -31.40 27.22
N ASN A 367 -9.03 -30.98 26.13
CA ASN A 367 -7.91 -30.03 26.26
C ASN A 367 -7.70 -29.10 25.06
N GLN A 368 -8.10 -27.84 25.23
CA GLN A 368 -8.06 -26.80 24.19
C GLN A 368 -6.73 -26.03 24.16
N ASP A 369 -5.90 -26.16 25.20
CA ASP A 369 -4.67 -25.38 25.41
C ASP A 369 -3.40 -26.16 25.06
N PHE A 370 -2.29 -25.46 24.80
CA PHE A 370 -0.96 -26.08 24.72
C PHE A 370 -0.58 -26.68 26.08
N ASN A 371 -0.18 -27.96 26.11
CA ASN A 371 0.13 -28.64 27.37
C ASN A 371 1.52 -28.27 27.89
N ASP A 372 2.47 -28.06 26.98
CA ASP A 372 3.84 -27.68 27.28
C ASP A 372 4.48 -26.95 26.09
N PHE A 373 5.73 -26.48 26.27
CA PHE A 373 6.48 -25.80 25.20
C PHE A 373 6.84 -26.71 24.02
N SER A 374 6.84 -28.04 24.21
CA SER A 374 7.10 -28.98 23.12
C SER A 374 5.97 -29.00 22.10
N ASP A 375 4.73 -28.71 22.52
CA ASP A 375 3.61 -28.55 21.60
C ASP A 375 3.81 -27.35 20.67
N VAL A 376 4.37 -26.26 21.19
CA VAL A 376 4.70 -25.05 20.42
C VAL A 376 5.88 -25.32 19.49
N ASP A 377 6.95 -25.98 19.98
CA ASP A 377 8.08 -26.45 19.15
C ASP A 377 7.63 -27.38 18.02
N GLY A 378 6.60 -28.18 18.26
CA GLY A 378 5.97 -29.10 17.29
C GLY A 378 5.48 -28.38 16.03
N LEU A 379 5.01 -27.14 16.17
CA LEU A 379 4.54 -26.32 15.05
C LEU A 379 5.66 -26.05 14.02
N TYR A 380 6.90 -25.87 14.49
CA TYR A 380 8.07 -25.57 13.66
C TYR A 380 8.81 -26.83 13.22
N SER A 381 8.81 -27.88 14.03
CA SER A 381 9.60 -29.10 13.78
C SER A 381 8.84 -30.16 12.98
N LYS A 382 7.58 -30.44 13.37
CA LYS A 382 6.72 -31.49 12.79
C LYS A 382 5.68 -30.93 11.81
N GLY A 383 5.21 -29.70 12.03
CA GLY A 383 4.20 -29.03 11.22
C GLY A 383 2.77 -29.27 11.70
N LEU A 384 1.85 -28.41 11.24
CA LEU A 384 0.55 -28.23 11.90
C LEU A 384 -0.38 -29.45 11.88
N LEU A 385 -0.42 -30.19 10.77
CA LEU A 385 -1.33 -31.34 10.64
C LEU A 385 -0.94 -32.49 11.56
N ILE A 386 0.35 -32.79 11.61
CA ILE A 386 0.90 -33.85 12.44
C ILE A 386 0.69 -33.49 13.92
N GLN A 387 0.90 -32.23 14.27
CA GLN A 387 0.70 -31.75 15.64
C GLN A 387 -0.78 -31.78 16.08
N LEU A 388 -1.72 -31.55 15.16
CA LEU A 388 -3.15 -31.56 15.44
C LEU A 388 -3.84 -32.91 15.16
N GLY A 389 -3.12 -33.93 14.70
CA GLY A 389 -3.71 -35.23 14.33
C GLY A 389 -4.70 -35.16 13.16
N LEU A 390 -4.58 -34.14 12.30
CA LEU A 390 -5.49 -33.90 11.17
C LEU A 390 -5.13 -34.81 9.98
N GLN A 391 -6.07 -35.67 9.56
CA GLN A 391 -5.94 -36.45 8.32
C GLN A 391 -6.01 -35.54 7.07
N ASP A 392 -5.28 -35.89 6.02
CA ASP A 392 -5.18 -35.14 4.74
C ASP A 392 -6.56 -34.84 4.09
N ASP A 393 -7.59 -35.63 4.40
CA ASP A 393 -8.94 -35.46 3.84
C ASP A 393 -9.72 -34.28 4.43
N VAL A 394 -9.35 -33.76 5.61
CA VAL A 394 -9.97 -32.55 6.19
C VAL A 394 -9.54 -31.29 5.42
N LEU A 395 -8.29 -31.26 4.95
CA LEU A 395 -7.76 -30.17 4.13
C LEU A 395 -8.44 -30.06 2.76
N LYS A 396 -8.81 -31.20 2.15
CA LYS A 396 -9.52 -31.23 0.87
C LYS A 396 -10.93 -30.63 0.96
N LYS A 397 -11.52 -30.56 2.15
CA LYS A 397 -12.84 -29.96 2.40
C LYS A 397 -12.79 -28.46 2.68
N LEU A 398 -11.61 -27.89 2.89
CA LEU A 398 -11.45 -26.45 3.06
C LEU A 398 -11.57 -25.76 1.70
N PRO A 399 -12.26 -24.62 1.61
CA PRO A 399 -12.36 -23.83 0.38
C PRO A 399 -11.01 -23.15 0.11
N LEU A 400 -10.05 -23.91 -0.41
CA LEU A 400 -8.73 -23.45 -0.80
C LEU A 400 -8.82 -22.81 -2.19
N PRO A 401 -8.18 -21.66 -2.45
CA PRO A 401 -8.07 -21.11 -3.80
C PRO A 401 -7.43 -22.13 -4.75
N ASN A 402 -7.91 -22.23 -5.99
CA ASN A 402 -7.38 -23.13 -7.04
C ASN A 402 -5.87 -22.98 -7.32
N VAL A 403 -5.22 -21.93 -6.82
CA VAL A 403 -3.76 -21.70 -6.93
C VAL A 403 -2.97 -22.57 -5.93
N VAL A 404 -3.62 -23.06 -4.87
CA VAL A 404 -3.00 -23.88 -3.82
C VAL A 404 -2.85 -25.34 -4.24
N SER A 405 -3.65 -25.82 -5.21
CA SER A 405 -3.60 -27.21 -5.68
C SER A 405 -2.26 -27.59 -6.34
N LYS A 406 -1.47 -26.60 -6.81
CA LYS A 406 -0.10 -26.83 -7.32
C LYS A 406 0.99 -26.84 -6.25
N ILE A 407 0.71 -26.34 -5.04
CA ILE A 407 1.64 -26.45 -3.90
C ILE A 407 1.42 -27.78 -3.15
N GLN A 408 0.36 -28.50 -3.52
CA GLN A 408 -0.13 -29.71 -2.87
C GLN A 408 0.70 -30.97 -3.14
N GLU A 409 1.81 -30.88 -3.90
CA GLU A 409 2.72 -32.01 -4.11
C GLU A 409 3.61 -32.31 -2.88
N SER A 410 3.61 -31.45 -1.85
CA SER A 410 4.06 -31.85 -0.51
C SER A 410 3.15 -31.23 0.57
N SER A 411 2.18 -31.99 1.06
CA SER A 411 1.29 -31.61 2.17
C SER A 411 2.04 -31.23 3.46
N GLN A 412 3.31 -31.64 3.59
CA GLN A 412 4.18 -31.30 4.71
C GLN A 412 4.80 -29.88 4.63
N GLY A 413 4.97 -29.31 3.44
CA GLY A 413 5.70 -28.04 3.25
C GLY A 413 4.86 -26.77 3.52
N LEU A 414 3.56 -26.80 3.22
CA LEU A 414 2.73 -25.59 3.29
C LEU A 414 2.34 -25.21 4.74
N LEU A 415 2.29 -26.19 5.65
CA LEU A 415 1.75 -26.05 7.00
C LEU A 415 2.80 -26.21 8.11
N LYS A 416 4.06 -26.43 7.76
CA LYS A 416 5.19 -26.28 8.68
C LYS A 416 5.56 -24.80 8.77
N TYR A 417 5.80 -24.32 9.99
CA TYR A 417 6.33 -22.98 10.19
C TYR A 417 7.84 -22.97 9.95
N ASP A 418 8.36 -21.88 9.42
CA ASP A 418 9.80 -21.65 9.45
C ASP A 418 10.24 -21.45 10.90
N THR A 419 11.36 -22.05 11.29
CA THR A 419 11.90 -21.89 12.63
C THR A 419 12.26 -20.43 12.89
N PRO A 420 11.68 -19.77 13.92
CA PRO A 420 12.02 -18.39 14.27
C PRO A 420 13.52 -18.24 14.56
N LYS A 421 14.11 -17.13 14.08
CA LYS A 421 15.55 -16.88 14.25
C LYS A 421 16.00 -16.90 15.71
N ILE A 422 15.18 -16.38 16.63
CA ILE A 422 15.50 -16.36 18.06
C ILE A 422 15.72 -17.76 18.66
N ILE A 423 15.00 -18.79 18.21
CA ILE A 423 15.14 -20.17 18.72
C ILE A 423 16.03 -21.07 17.84
N SER A 424 16.59 -20.52 16.75
CA SER A 424 17.36 -21.29 15.75
C SER A 424 18.71 -21.80 16.25
N LYS A 425 19.34 -21.08 17.18
CA LYS A 425 20.64 -21.45 17.78
C LYS A 425 20.48 -21.91 19.22
N ASP A 426 19.66 -21.21 19.98
CA ASP A 426 19.37 -21.50 21.38
C ASP A 426 17.84 -21.47 21.57
N LYS A 427 17.26 -22.65 21.84
CA LYS A 427 15.80 -22.81 21.99
C LYS A 427 15.23 -22.04 23.18
N PHE A 428 16.06 -21.73 24.17
CA PHE A 428 15.65 -21.08 25.41
C PHE A 428 16.11 -19.63 25.50
N ALA A 429 16.69 -19.07 24.44
CA ALA A 429 17.19 -17.70 24.41
C ALA A 429 16.14 -16.68 24.86
N TRP A 430 14.89 -16.88 24.45
CA TRP A 430 13.75 -16.01 24.76
C TRP A 430 13.34 -15.97 26.24
N LEU A 431 13.76 -16.96 27.06
CA LEU A 431 13.50 -16.99 28.51
C LEU A 431 14.47 -16.15 29.32
N ARG A 432 15.60 -15.73 28.72
CA ARG A 432 16.65 -14.99 29.42
C ARG A 432 16.31 -13.51 29.52
N ASP A 433 16.74 -12.88 30.61
CA ASP A 433 16.45 -11.48 30.89
C ASP A 433 17.26 -10.52 30.02
N ASP A 434 18.48 -10.91 29.66
CA ASP A 434 19.31 -10.12 28.78
C ASP A 434 18.76 -10.10 27.34
N GLU A 435 18.23 -11.21 26.83
CA GLU A 435 17.52 -11.22 25.55
C GLU A 435 16.21 -10.43 25.61
N PHE A 436 15.45 -10.55 26.70
CA PHE A 436 14.24 -9.74 26.92
C PHE A 436 14.55 -8.24 26.90
N ALA A 437 15.58 -7.80 27.64
CA ALA A 437 16.01 -6.40 27.64
C ALA A 437 16.61 -5.96 26.29
N ARG A 438 17.41 -6.84 25.64
CA ARG A 438 17.99 -6.57 24.31
C ARG A 438 16.90 -6.33 23.27
N GLN A 439 15.76 -7.01 23.36
CA GLN A 439 14.65 -6.79 22.42
C GLN A 439 14.03 -5.39 22.52
N ALA A 440 14.10 -4.73 23.67
CA ALA A 440 13.62 -3.35 23.81
C ALA A 440 14.44 -2.32 22.99
N ILE A 441 15.68 -2.66 22.62
CA ILE A 441 16.56 -1.78 21.82
C ILE A 441 16.90 -2.34 20.43
N ALA A 442 16.75 -3.65 20.22
CA ALA A 442 17.15 -4.33 18.98
C ALA A 442 16.25 -5.54 18.66
N GLY A 443 15.01 -5.53 19.15
CA GLY A 443 13.97 -6.52 18.86
C GLY A 443 13.04 -6.04 17.76
N VAL A 444 11.80 -6.54 17.78
CA VAL A 444 10.77 -6.17 16.79
C VAL A 444 10.19 -4.78 17.02
N ASN A 445 10.25 -4.26 18.24
CA ASN A 445 9.74 -2.94 18.62
C ASN A 445 10.78 -2.09 19.38
N PRO A 446 11.89 -1.67 18.74
CA PRO A 446 13.02 -1.05 19.43
C PRO A 446 12.83 0.45 19.75
N ILE A 447 11.60 0.95 19.74
CA ILE A 447 11.30 2.39 19.86
C ILE A 447 10.47 2.76 21.10
N GLY A 448 10.04 1.78 21.90
CA GLY A 448 9.21 2.03 23.08
C GLY A 448 9.99 2.32 24.37
N ILE A 449 11.30 2.06 24.41
CA ILE A 449 12.10 2.24 25.62
C ILE A 449 12.40 3.73 25.86
N GLU A 450 12.23 4.17 27.11
CA GLU A 450 12.52 5.54 27.52
C GLU A 450 13.42 5.57 28.76
N ARG A 451 14.26 6.61 28.87
CA ARG A 451 15.06 6.86 30.06
C ARG A 451 14.15 7.33 31.20
N LEU A 452 14.07 6.55 32.26
CA LEU A 452 13.40 6.96 33.49
C LEU A 452 14.13 8.15 34.13
N GLN A 453 13.40 9.24 34.38
CA GLN A 453 13.98 10.49 34.94
C GLN A 453 13.73 10.66 36.43
N VAL A 454 12.64 10.09 36.95
CA VAL A 454 12.21 10.17 38.35
C VAL A 454 11.82 8.77 38.80
N PHE A 455 12.21 8.41 40.02
CA PHE A 455 11.83 7.15 40.65
C PHE A 455 11.10 7.43 41.98
N PRO A 456 9.99 6.71 42.27
CA PRO A 456 9.34 5.74 41.39
C PRO A 456 8.62 6.41 40.20
N PRO A 457 8.29 5.67 39.12
CA PRO A 457 7.60 6.24 37.96
C PRO A 457 6.25 6.85 38.34
N VAL A 458 5.90 7.98 37.71
CA VAL A 458 4.68 8.74 38.01
C VAL A 458 3.70 8.67 36.83
N SER A 459 2.45 8.30 37.11
CA SER A 459 1.36 8.32 36.12
C SER A 459 0.71 9.70 36.04
N LYS A 460 0.26 10.08 34.83
CA LYS A 460 -0.49 11.32 34.57
C LYS A 460 -2.00 11.07 34.39
N LEU A 461 -2.46 9.85 34.61
CA LEU A 461 -3.87 9.50 34.49
C LEU A 461 -4.67 10.06 35.68
N ASP A 462 -5.96 10.31 35.47
CA ASP A 462 -6.84 10.87 36.48
C ASP A 462 -7.14 9.85 37.59
N PRO A 463 -6.74 10.10 38.87
CA PRO A 463 -7.00 9.18 39.97
C PRO A 463 -8.49 8.98 40.27
N GLN A 464 -9.37 9.91 39.88
CA GLN A 464 -10.81 9.75 40.08
C GLN A 464 -11.41 8.68 39.15
N ILE A 465 -10.78 8.45 37.99
CA ILE A 465 -11.21 7.44 37.02
C ILE A 465 -10.54 6.09 37.30
N TYR A 466 -9.24 6.12 37.61
CA TYR A 466 -8.40 4.92 37.66
C TYR A 466 -7.96 4.50 39.07
N GLY A 467 -8.36 5.23 40.11
CA GLY A 467 -7.91 5.00 41.48
C GLY A 467 -6.49 5.51 41.75
N PRO A 468 -5.87 5.14 42.88
CA PRO A 468 -4.50 5.51 43.23
C PRO A 468 -3.51 5.22 42.10
N GLN A 469 -2.67 6.21 41.77
CA GLN A 469 -1.76 6.18 40.62
C GLN A 469 -0.29 6.09 41.05
N GLU A 470 -0.03 6.04 42.35
CA GLU A 470 1.29 5.90 42.93
C GLU A 470 1.87 4.53 42.57
N SER A 471 3.09 4.52 42.03
CA SER A 471 3.78 3.27 41.71
C SER A 471 4.12 2.52 43.00
N ALA A 472 3.85 1.22 43.03
CA ALA A 472 4.20 0.34 44.14
C ALA A 472 5.70 -0.01 44.19
N LEU A 473 6.50 0.42 43.21
CA LEU A 473 7.93 0.20 43.21
C LEU A 473 8.60 1.08 44.28
N LYS A 474 9.48 0.46 45.07
CA LYS A 474 10.28 1.12 46.10
C LYS A 474 11.76 0.89 45.84
N GLU A 475 12.58 1.77 46.41
CA GLU A 475 14.04 1.73 46.29
C GLU A 475 14.62 0.37 46.75
N GLU A 476 14.12 -0.12 47.89
CA GLU A 476 14.52 -1.40 48.49
C GLU A 476 14.29 -2.61 47.58
N HIS A 477 13.32 -2.54 46.65
CA HIS A 477 13.03 -3.64 45.72
C HIS A 477 14.13 -3.84 44.69
N ILE A 478 14.90 -2.80 44.36
CA ILE A 478 15.89 -2.87 43.28
C ILE A 478 17.34 -2.86 43.77
N LEU A 479 17.58 -2.42 45.00
CA LEU A 479 18.91 -2.09 45.54
C LEU A 479 19.94 -3.23 45.45
N ASN A 480 19.54 -4.48 45.72
CA ASN A 480 20.45 -5.64 45.76
C ASN A 480 20.93 -6.13 44.39
N GLN A 481 20.35 -5.63 43.30
CA GLN A 481 20.67 -6.07 41.94
C GLN A 481 21.34 -4.95 41.13
N LEU A 482 21.71 -3.87 41.81
CA LEU A 482 22.36 -2.71 41.23
C LEU A 482 23.86 -2.91 41.06
N ASN A 483 24.40 -4.11 41.33
CA ASN A 483 25.85 -4.38 41.31
C ASN A 483 26.66 -3.32 42.12
N GLY A 484 26.09 -2.82 43.22
CA GLY A 484 26.68 -1.76 44.06
C GLY A 484 26.31 -0.32 43.69
N MET A 485 25.44 -0.09 42.69
CA MET A 485 24.95 1.24 42.31
C MET A 485 23.73 1.67 43.14
N THR A 486 23.35 2.96 43.10
CA THR A 486 22.16 3.49 43.81
C THR A 486 20.90 3.42 42.93
N VAL A 487 19.72 3.43 43.56
CA VAL A 487 18.37 3.18 42.99
C VAL A 487 17.99 4.05 41.79
N GLN A 488 18.77 5.10 41.52
CA GLN A 488 18.61 5.93 40.33
C GLN A 488 18.71 5.13 39.01
N GLN A 489 19.07 3.83 39.02
CA GLN A 489 19.37 3.06 37.80
C GLN A 489 18.96 1.55 37.78
N VAL A 490 17.64 1.23 37.74
CA VAL A 490 17.05 0.05 37.01
C VAL A 490 16.80 -1.30 37.78
N VAL A 491 16.01 -2.20 37.15
CA VAL A 491 15.07 -3.30 37.61
C VAL A 491 15.69 -4.73 37.73
N THR A 492 15.01 -5.68 38.43
CA THR A 492 15.54 -6.94 39.01
C THR A 492 14.85 -8.29 38.65
N PRO A 493 15.59 -9.43 38.57
CA PRO A 493 15.07 -10.82 38.46
C PRO A 493 14.86 -11.60 39.79
N ALA A 494 14.31 -12.82 39.67
CA ALA A 494 13.87 -13.72 40.75
C ALA A 494 14.96 -14.54 41.50
N ILE A 495 14.64 -15.03 42.71
CA ILE A 495 15.58 -15.62 43.69
C ILE A 495 15.35 -17.14 43.93
N ASP A 496 14.16 -17.66 43.62
CA ASP A 496 13.78 -19.07 43.77
C ASP A 496 12.89 -19.56 42.60
N ALA A 497 12.53 -20.85 42.58
CA ALA A 497 11.77 -21.44 41.48
C ALA A 497 10.38 -20.81 41.29
N THR A 498 9.66 -20.50 42.37
CA THR A 498 8.31 -19.91 42.30
C THR A 498 8.39 -18.47 41.82
N THR A 499 9.32 -17.69 42.36
CA THR A 499 9.60 -16.32 41.93
C THR A 499 10.11 -16.27 40.50
N ASN A 500 10.85 -17.28 40.03
CA ASN A 500 11.28 -17.37 38.63
C ASN A 500 10.08 -17.49 37.69
N TRP A 501 9.14 -18.40 37.97
CA TRP A 501 7.93 -18.51 37.15
C TRP A 501 7.05 -17.27 37.21
N MET A 502 6.92 -16.63 38.38
CA MET A 502 6.24 -15.33 38.49
C MET A 502 6.93 -14.25 37.66
N TRP A 503 8.26 -14.24 37.61
CA TRP A 503 9.04 -13.33 36.78
C TRP A 503 8.85 -13.58 35.28
N GLN A 504 8.83 -14.84 34.85
CA GLN A 504 8.53 -15.18 33.46
C GLN A 504 7.11 -14.74 33.07
N LEU A 505 6.12 -14.92 33.95
CA LEU A 505 4.76 -14.42 33.74
C LEU A 505 4.72 -12.88 33.65
N ALA A 506 5.45 -12.18 34.53
CA ALA A 506 5.54 -10.72 34.46
C ALA A 506 6.13 -10.25 33.12
N LYS A 507 7.21 -10.88 32.64
CA LYS A 507 7.77 -10.61 31.31
C LYS A 507 6.78 -10.89 30.20
N ALA A 508 6.02 -11.98 30.29
CA ALA A 508 4.98 -12.29 29.31
C ALA A 508 3.90 -11.20 29.23
N HIS A 509 3.47 -10.63 30.37
CA HIS A 509 2.54 -9.49 30.38
C HIS A 509 3.14 -8.24 29.73
N VAL A 510 4.41 -7.93 30.00
CA VAL A 510 5.11 -6.81 29.34
C VAL A 510 5.19 -7.05 27.83
N CYS A 511 5.57 -8.25 27.39
CA CYS A 511 5.61 -8.63 25.98
C CYS A 511 4.23 -8.55 25.30
N ALA A 512 3.15 -8.92 25.99
CA ALA A 512 1.80 -8.83 25.44
C ALA A 512 1.39 -7.38 25.19
N ASN A 513 1.69 -6.47 26.14
CA ASN A 513 1.46 -5.04 25.98
C ASN A 513 2.33 -4.46 24.87
N ASP A 514 3.63 -4.78 24.85
CA ASP A 514 4.57 -4.34 23.81
C ASP A 514 4.14 -4.81 22.43
N ALA A 515 3.68 -6.07 22.29
CA ALA A 515 3.15 -6.60 21.04
C ALA A 515 1.89 -5.85 20.59
N GLY A 516 1.00 -5.48 21.50
CA GLY A 516 -0.18 -4.67 21.20
C GLY A 516 0.18 -3.27 20.70
N VAL A 517 1.10 -2.59 21.40
CA VAL A 517 1.62 -1.28 20.99
C VAL A 517 2.34 -1.35 19.66
N HIS A 518 3.24 -2.33 19.50
CA HIS A 518 3.97 -2.59 18.28
C HIS A 518 3.02 -2.74 17.09
N GLN A 519 2.05 -3.65 17.18
CA GLN A 519 1.19 -3.95 16.03
C GLN A 519 0.20 -2.82 15.71
N LEU A 520 -0.36 -2.15 16.71
CA LEU A 520 -1.47 -1.19 16.49
C LEU A 520 -1.03 0.27 16.39
N TYR A 521 0.13 0.63 16.94
CA TYR A 521 0.60 2.03 16.96
C TYR A 521 1.89 2.23 16.17
N ASN A 522 2.87 1.34 16.34
CA ASN A 522 4.19 1.56 15.75
C ASN A 522 4.29 0.99 14.33
N HIS A 523 3.51 -0.04 14.01
CA HIS A 523 3.58 -0.76 12.73
C HIS A 523 2.40 -0.46 11.78
N TRP A 524 1.16 -0.56 12.27
CA TRP A 524 -0.05 -0.26 11.50
C TRP A 524 -0.18 1.23 11.22
#